data_AF-A0A7T8HI96-F1
#
_entry.id   AF-A0A7T8HI96-F1
#
_cell.length_a   1.000
_cell.length_b   1.000
_cell.length_c   1.000
_cell.angle_alpha   90.00
_cell.angle_beta   90.00
_cell.angle_gamma   90.00
#
_symmetry.space_group_name_H-M   'P 1'
#
loop_
_entity.id
_entity.type
_entity.pdbx_description
1 polymer ?
#
loop_
_entity_poly.entity_id
_entity_poly.type
_entity_poly.pdbx_seq_one_letter_code
_entity_poly.pdbx_strand_id
1 'polypeptide(L)'
;MHSPTRKVTVKEQQDWKIPPCISNWKNQKGYTIPLDKRLAADGRGLQQVHINENFAKLAESLYIADRKARESVEIRASLEKKMAAKEKEEKESKLRELAQKAREERAGLRKPSSSAEANERDDLRQERHRERARQRNLDRAAPERRSKADRNRERDISEQIALGVPAKSAGSSS
;
A
#
# COMPACT_ATOMS: atom_id res chain seq x y z
N MET A 1 41.37 65.13 -61.29
CA MET A 1 40.40 66.23 -61.12
C MET A 1 39.04 65.62 -60.84
N HIS A 2 38.31 66.13 -59.84
CA HIS A 2 36.95 65.67 -59.54
C HIS A 2 35.93 66.47 -60.37
N SER A 3 34.83 65.82 -60.75
CA SER A 3 33.72 66.51 -61.39
C SER A 3 33.06 67.52 -60.44
N PRO A 4 32.38 68.56 -60.96
CA PRO A 4 31.72 69.57 -60.13
C PRO A 4 30.70 68.94 -59.17
N THR A 5 30.66 69.44 -57.94
CA THR A 5 29.77 68.92 -56.89
C THR A 5 28.30 69.11 -57.28
N ARG A 6 27.53 68.03 -57.28
CA ARG A 6 26.07 68.09 -57.44
C ARG A 6 25.43 68.59 -56.14
N LYS A 7 24.39 69.42 -56.26
CA LYS A 7 23.63 69.88 -55.08
C LYS A 7 22.79 68.72 -54.55
N VAL A 8 22.99 68.38 -53.29
CA VAL A 8 22.21 67.36 -52.58
C VAL A 8 20.78 67.88 -52.38
N THR A 9 19.80 67.01 -52.60
CA THR A 9 18.39 67.36 -52.33
C THR A 9 18.07 67.18 -50.85
N VAL A 10 17.08 67.92 -50.32
CA VAL A 10 16.67 67.82 -48.91
C VAL A 10 16.21 66.39 -48.57
N LYS A 11 15.52 65.73 -49.50
CA LYS A 11 15.08 64.34 -49.35
C LYS A 11 16.26 63.38 -49.20
N GLU A 12 17.24 63.49 -50.09
CA GLU A 12 18.45 62.68 -50.04
C GLU A 12 19.17 62.88 -48.70
N GLN A 13 19.32 64.12 -48.24
CA GLN A 13 19.93 64.38 -46.94
C GLN A 13 19.16 63.76 -45.75
N GLN A 14 17.83 63.69 -45.82
CA GLN A 14 17.00 63.06 -44.79
C GLN A 14 17.10 61.54 -44.81
N ASP A 15 17.08 60.91 -45.98
CA ASP A 15 17.18 59.46 -46.14
C ASP A 15 18.54 58.94 -45.62
N TRP A 16 19.58 59.76 -45.71
CA TRP A 16 20.92 59.46 -45.19
C TRP A 16 21.12 59.84 -43.71
N LYS A 17 20.07 60.25 -43.00
CA LYS A 17 20.16 60.55 -41.56
C LYS A 17 20.19 59.27 -40.73
N ILE A 18 21.37 58.92 -40.23
CA ILE A 18 21.59 57.73 -39.42
C ILE A 18 20.98 57.93 -38.00
N PRO A 19 20.07 57.05 -37.54
CA PRO A 19 19.55 57.10 -36.17
C PRO A 19 20.63 56.88 -35.11
N PRO A 20 20.52 57.51 -33.92
CA PRO A 20 21.48 57.31 -32.84
C PRO A 20 21.42 55.88 -32.29
N CYS A 21 22.58 55.29 -32.01
CA CYS A 21 22.68 53.97 -31.42
C CYS A 21 22.37 54.01 -29.91
N ILE A 22 21.23 53.48 -29.51
CA ILE A 22 20.86 53.31 -28.11
C ILE A 22 21.14 51.85 -27.74
N SER A 23 22.07 51.62 -26.82
CA SER A 23 22.44 50.27 -26.41
C SER A 23 21.69 49.86 -25.14
N ASN A 24 21.31 48.58 -25.07
CA ASN A 24 20.69 47.98 -23.87
C ASN A 24 21.69 47.72 -22.73
N TRP A 25 23.01 47.75 -23.00
CA TRP A 25 24.06 47.41 -22.03
C TRP A 25 24.93 48.57 -21.56
N LYS A 26 25.15 49.60 -22.39
CA LYS A 26 26.13 50.66 -22.12
C LYS A 26 25.50 52.05 -22.22
N ASN A 27 25.78 52.88 -21.21
CA ASN A 27 25.40 54.29 -21.16
C ASN A 27 26.53 55.11 -20.51
N GLN A 28 27.66 55.22 -21.20
CA GLN A 28 28.90 55.81 -20.65
C GLN A 28 28.72 57.26 -20.16
N LYS A 29 27.89 58.04 -20.86
CA LYS A 29 27.62 59.45 -20.53
C LYS A 29 26.39 59.64 -19.62
N GLY A 30 25.75 58.55 -19.19
CA GLY A 30 24.63 58.61 -18.24
C GLY A 30 23.38 59.33 -18.77
N TYR A 31 23.12 59.32 -20.08
CA TYR A 31 21.95 60.00 -20.64
C TYR A 31 20.63 59.42 -20.08
N THR A 32 19.68 60.30 -19.77
CA THR A 32 18.31 59.92 -19.43
C THR A 32 17.55 59.62 -20.72
N ILE A 33 17.40 58.33 -21.02
CA ILE A 33 16.75 57.83 -22.24
C ILE A 33 15.40 57.20 -21.86
N PRO A 34 14.29 57.62 -22.49
CA PRO A 34 12.97 57.06 -22.21
C PRO A 34 12.85 55.59 -22.65
N LEU A 35 11.87 54.89 -22.07
CA LEU A 35 11.72 53.43 -22.22
C LEU A 35 11.39 53.00 -23.64
N ASP A 36 10.56 53.76 -24.35
CA ASP A 36 10.19 53.49 -25.74
C ASP A 36 11.43 53.42 -26.65
N LYS A 37 12.39 54.34 -26.47
CA LYS A 37 13.62 54.36 -27.27
C LYS A 37 14.61 53.26 -26.91
N ARG A 38 14.60 52.78 -25.66
CA ARG A 38 15.39 51.61 -25.25
C ARG A 38 14.79 50.32 -25.79
N LEU A 39 13.47 50.19 -25.71
CA LEU A 39 12.75 48.99 -26.13
C LEU A 39 12.61 48.88 -27.65
N ALA A 40 12.69 50.00 -28.39
CA ALA A 40 12.57 50.01 -29.84
C ALA A 40 13.59 49.09 -30.56
N ALA A 41 14.79 48.94 -29.99
CA ALA A 41 15.86 48.11 -30.56
C ALA A 41 15.75 46.62 -30.19
N ASP A 42 14.80 46.26 -29.32
CA ASP A 42 14.76 44.96 -28.69
C ASP A 42 14.32 43.85 -29.65
N GLY A 43 13.62 44.17 -30.74
CA GLY A 43 13.26 43.23 -31.83
C GLY A 43 12.35 42.06 -31.43
N ARG A 44 12.24 41.75 -30.12
CA ARG A 44 11.39 40.70 -29.53
C ARG A 44 9.92 40.90 -29.87
N GLY A 45 9.46 42.14 -29.96
CA GLY A 45 8.10 42.48 -30.40
C GLY A 45 7.82 42.26 -31.90
N LEU A 46 8.87 42.08 -32.71
CA LEU A 46 8.75 41.76 -34.14
C LEU A 46 8.78 40.25 -34.41
N GLN A 47 9.20 39.44 -33.43
CA GLN A 47 9.24 38.00 -33.55
C GLN A 47 7.85 37.40 -33.32
N GLN A 48 7.21 36.96 -34.40
CA GLN A 48 6.02 36.11 -34.29
C GLN A 48 6.43 34.68 -33.97
N VAL A 49 6.08 34.20 -32.78
CA VAL A 49 6.30 32.81 -32.38
C VAL A 49 5.27 31.93 -33.08
N HIS A 50 5.73 31.02 -33.92
CA HIS A 50 4.91 30.03 -34.62
C HIS A 50 5.20 28.64 -34.05
N ILE A 51 4.16 27.81 -33.88
CA ILE A 51 4.28 26.46 -33.33
C ILE A 51 4.05 25.43 -34.45
N ASN A 52 4.88 24.39 -34.47
CA ASN A 52 4.81 23.30 -35.46
C ASN A 52 3.76 22.24 -35.04
N GLU A 53 2.95 21.76 -35.99
CA GLU A 53 1.95 20.70 -35.78
C GLU A 53 2.54 19.36 -35.32
N ASN A 54 3.82 19.10 -35.61
CA ASN A 54 4.50 17.87 -35.17
C ASN A 54 4.52 17.72 -33.66
N PHE A 55 4.45 18.82 -32.91
CA PHE A 55 4.32 18.78 -31.45
C PHE A 55 3.00 18.14 -31.01
N ALA A 56 1.90 18.42 -31.71
CA ALA A 56 0.60 17.81 -31.43
C ALA A 56 0.62 16.31 -31.76
N LYS A 57 1.13 15.94 -32.94
CA LYS A 57 1.25 14.53 -33.35
C LYS A 57 2.09 13.70 -32.37
N LEU A 58 3.19 14.28 -31.88
CA LEU A 58 4.03 13.64 -30.88
C LEU A 58 3.27 13.46 -29.55
N ALA A 59 2.63 14.50 -29.05
CA ALA A 59 1.86 14.45 -27.81
C ALA A 59 0.74 13.39 -27.87
N GLU A 60 0.00 13.34 -28.98
CA GLU A 60 -1.04 12.33 -29.20
C GLU A 60 -0.46 10.92 -29.27
N SER A 61 0.66 10.72 -29.97
CA SER A 61 1.30 9.40 -30.05
C SER A 61 1.74 8.88 -28.68
N LEU A 62 2.31 9.76 -27.83
CA LEU A 62 2.72 9.42 -26.48
C LEU A 62 1.53 9.10 -25.59
N TYR A 63 0.42 9.83 -25.74
CA TYR A 63 -0.80 9.57 -24.98
C TYR A 63 -1.42 8.20 -25.33
N ILE A 64 -1.47 7.87 -26.63
CA ILE A 64 -1.94 6.56 -27.10
C ILE A 64 -1.01 5.44 -26.60
N ALA A 65 0.31 5.67 -26.67
CA ALA A 65 1.29 4.69 -26.21
C ALA A 65 1.17 4.42 -24.70
N ASP A 66 1.04 5.46 -23.86
CA ASP A 66 0.88 5.31 -22.41
C ASP A 66 -0.41 4.55 -22.08
N ARG A 67 -1.53 4.90 -22.72
CA ARG A 67 -2.80 4.21 -22.52
C ARG A 67 -2.69 2.71 -22.84
N LYS A 68 -2.15 2.38 -24.01
CA LYS A 68 -1.96 0.96 -24.41
C LYS A 68 -0.99 0.23 -23.49
N ALA A 69 0.06 0.90 -23.02
CA ALA A 69 1.01 0.31 -22.08
C ALA A 69 0.30 -0.04 -20.76
N ARG A 70 -0.49 0.88 -20.20
CA ARG A 70 -1.27 0.64 -18.97
C ARG A 70 -2.27 -0.49 -19.13
N GLU A 71 -3.06 -0.50 -20.20
CA GLU A 71 -4.01 -1.58 -20.50
C GLU A 71 -3.29 -2.94 -20.58
N SER A 72 -2.13 -3.01 -21.25
CA SER A 72 -1.34 -4.25 -21.34
C SER A 72 -0.79 -4.72 -20.00
N VAL A 73 -0.43 -3.80 -19.10
CA VAL A 73 0.09 -4.10 -17.77
C VAL A 73 -1.04 -4.60 -16.88
N GLU A 74 -2.20 -3.95 -16.93
CA GLU A 74 -3.39 -4.36 -16.17
C GLU A 74 -3.88 -5.75 -16.58
N ILE A 75 -3.97 -6.01 -17.89
CA ILE A 75 -4.35 -7.33 -18.41
C ILE A 75 -3.38 -8.40 -17.89
N ARG A 76 -2.07 -8.19 -18.02
CA ARG A 76 -1.06 -9.12 -17.52
C ARG A 76 -1.18 -9.36 -16.01
N ALA A 77 -1.27 -8.30 -15.22
CA ALA A 77 -1.42 -8.40 -13.77
C ALA A 77 -2.72 -9.14 -13.38
N SER A 78 -3.82 -8.94 -14.12
CA SER A 78 -5.08 -9.65 -13.87
C SER A 78 -4.99 -11.15 -14.20
N LEU A 79 -4.29 -11.50 -15.29
CA LEU A 79 -4.07 -12.89 -15.70
C LEU A 79 -3.14 -13.62 -14.74
N GLU A 80 -2.04 -12.99 -14.33
CA GLU A 80 -1.12 -13.54 -13.33
C GLU A 80 -1.84 -13.81 -12.00
N LYS A 81 -2.68 -12.88 -11.54
CA LYS A 81 -3.52 -13.10 -10.34
C LYS A 81 -4.47 -14.28 -10.50
N LYS A 82 -5.12 -14.43 -11.66
CA LYS A 82 -6.02 -15.57 -11.94
C LYS A 82 -5.27 -16.89 -11.97
N MET A 83 -4.10 -16.94 -12.61
CA MET A 83 -3.26 -18.14 -12.66
C MET A 83 -2.76 -18.53 -11.27
N ALA A 84 -2.30 -17.56 -10.47
CA ALA A 84 -1.88 -17.80 -9.10
C ALA A 84 -3.03 -18.28 -8.19
N ALA A 85 -4.24 -17.72 -8.36
CA ALA A 85 -5.43 -18.18 -7.63
C ALA A 85 -5.79 -19.63 -7.99
N LYS A 86 -5.76 -19.97 -9.29
CA LYS A 86 -6.04 -21.33 -9.77
C LYS A 86 -4.99 -22.32 -9.26
N GLU A 87 -3.71 -21.97 -9.31
CA GLU A 87 -2.63 -22.82 -8.79
C GLU A 87 -2.77 -23.04 -7.27
N LYS A 88 -3.20 -22.02 -6.53
CA LYS A 88 -3.47 -22.15 -5.09
C LYS A 88 -4.65 -23.09 -4.82
N GLU A 89 -5.73 -22.97 -5.60
CA GLU A 89 -6.91 -23.85 -5.49
C GLU A 89 -6.56 -25.31 -5.81
N GLU A 90 -5.79 -25.55 -6.88
CA GLU A 90 -5.29 -26.89 -7.24
C GLU A 90 -4.37 -27.48 -6.16
N LYS A 91 -3.54 -26.65 -5.51
CA LYS A 91 -2.73 -27.08 -4.36
C LYS A 91 -3.60 -27.44 -3.16
N GLU A 92 -4.63 -26.65 -2.87
CA GLU A 92 -5.56 -26.91 -1.76
C GLU A 92 -6.39 -28.18 -1.97
N SER A 93 -6.91 -28.41 -3.18
CA SER A 93 -7.66 -29.63 -3.52
C SER A 93 -6.79 -30.87 -3.39
N LYS A 94 -5.54 -30.83 -3.90
CA LYS A 94 -4.59 -31.93 -3.78
C LYS A 94 -4.24 -32.25 -2.32
N LEU A 95 -4.05 -31.21 -1.49
CA LEU A 95 -3.82 -31.40 -0.05
C LEU A 95 -5.04 -32.01 0.64
N ARG A 96 -6.26 -31.62 0.24
CA ARG A 96 -7.51 -32.15 0.76
C ARG A 96 -7.70 -33.62 0.41
N GLU A 97 -7.44 -34.01 -0.85
CA GLU A 97 -7.48 -35.40 -1.30
C GLU A 97 -6.46 -36.27 -0.55
N LEU A 98 -5.22 -35.78 -0.40
CA LEU A 98 -4.17 -36.49 0.33
C LEU A 98 -4.53 -36.67 1.81
N ALA A 99 -5.11 -35.66 2.45
CA ALA A 99 -5.61 -35.75 3.81
C ALA A 99 -6.79 -36.73 3.95
N GLN A 100 -7.70 -36.77 2.97
CA GLN A 100 -8.81 -37.72 2.95
C GLN A 100 -8.30 -39.16 2.82
N LYS A 101 -7.40 -39.42 1.86
CA LYS A 101 -6.79 -40.73 1.65
C LYS A 101 -6.05 -41.20 2.91
N ALA A 102 -5.28 -40.34 3.56
CA ALA A 102 -4.60 -40.66 4.82
C ALA A 102 -5.57 -41.00 5.97
N ARG A 103 -6.75 -40.35 6.03
CA ARG A 103 -7.81 -40.69 6.99
C ARG A 103 -8.45 -42.04 6.69
N GLU A 104 -8.70 -42.34 5.42
CA GLU A 104 -9.27 -43.62 4.97
C GLU A 104 -8.30 -44.78 5.25
N GLU A 105 -7.00 -44.63 4.94
CA GLU A 105 -5.98 -45.63 5.28
C GLU A 105 -5.90 -45.86 6.79
N ARG A 106 -5.93 -44.80 7.60
CA ARG A 106 -5.98 -44.92 9.07
C ARG A 106 -7.26 -45.60 9.58
N ALA A 107 -8.39 -45.38 8.91
CA ALA A 107 -9.64 -46.04 9.25
C ALA A 107 -9.64 -47.52 8.83
N GLY A 108 -9.04 -47.87 7.68
CA GLY A 108 -8.88 -49.25 7.21
C GLY A 108 -7.87 -50.07 8.03
N LEU A 109 -6.85 -49.40 8.61
CA LEU A 109 -5.90 -50.00 9.56
C LEU A 109 -6.45 -50.11 11.00
N ARG A 110 -7.64 -49.58 11.31
CA ARG A 110 -8.34 -49.95 12.56
C ARG A 110 -8.78 -51.39 12.45
N LYS A 111 -7.89 -52.29 12.89
CA LYS A 111 -8.21 -53.67 13.25
C LYS A 111 -9.49 -53.65 14.14
N PRO A 112 -10.45 -54.57 13.95
CA PRO A 112 -11.63 -54.67 14.81
C PRO A 112 -11.30 -54.98 16.28
N SER A 113 -10.02 -55.17 16.65
CA SER A 113 -9.59 -55.17 18.06
C SER A 113 -9.69 -53.80 18.74
N SER A 114 -9.86 -52.70 17.98
CA SER A 114 -10.07 -51.36 18.54
C SER A 114 -11.50 -51.08 18.98
N SER A 115 -12.47 -51.97 18.74
CA SER A 115 -13.83 -51.80 19.25
C SER A 115 -13.90 -52.06 20.76
N ALA A 116 -13.19 -53.09 21.25
CA ALA A 116 -13.12 -53.40 22.67
C ALA A 116 -12.41 -52.29 23.46
N GLU A 117 -11.22 -51.85 23.01
CA GLU A 117 -10.46 -50.78 23.67
C GLU A 117 -11.11 -49.39 23.54
N ALA A 118 -11.84 -49.13 22.45
CA ALA A 118 -12.61 -47.89 22.29
C ALA A 118 -13.85 -47.89 23.19
N ASN A 119 -14.54 -49.03 23.32
CA ASN A 119 -15.65 -49.18 24.25
C ASN A 119 -15.16 -49.04 25.69
N GLU A 120 -14.05 -49.69 26.08
CA GLU A 120 -13.43 -49.51 27.40
C GLU A 120 -13.07 -48.05 27.69
N ARG A 121 -12.54 -47.34 26.68
CA ARG A 121 -12.20 -45.92 26.81
C ARG A 121 -13.43 -45.03 26.95
N ASP A 122 -14.51 -45.33 26.24
CA ASP A 122 -15.77 -44.61 26.33
C ASP A 122 -16.53 -44.95 27.62
N ASP A 123 -16.41 -46.18 28.12
CA ASP A 123 -16.88 -46.60 29.44
C ASP A 123 -16.12 -45.84 30.55
N LEU A 124 -14.79 -45.74 30.48
CA LEU A 124 -13.98 -44.92 31.38
C LEU A 124 -14.28 -43.41 31.30
N ARG A 125 -14.78 -42.92 30.16
CA ARG A 125 -15.25 -41.53 30.02
C ARG A 125 -16.61 -41.35 30.67
N GLN A 126 -17.54 -42.28 30.42
CA GLN A 126 -18.87 -42.26 31.04
C GLN A 126 -18.79 -42.45 32.55
N GLU A 127 -17.92 -43.34 33.03
CA GLU A 127 -17.67 -43.58 34.44
C GLU A 127 -17.13 -42.33 35.11
N ARG A 128 -16.10 -41.67 34.56
CA ARG A 128 -15.63 -40.36 35.07
C ARG A 128 -16.70 -39.27 35.02
N HIS A 129 -17.59 -39.31 34.03
CA HIS A 129 -18.68 -38.34 33.94
C HIS A 129 -19.75 -38.61 35.00
N ARG A 130 -20.08 -39.89 35.25
CA ARG A 130 -20.96 -40.33 36.34
C ARG A 130 -20.35 -40.05 37.70
N GLU A 131 -19.05 -40.25 37.87
CA GLU A 131 -18.31 -39.94 39.08
C GLU A 131 -18.31 -38.43 39.35
N ARG A 132 -18.01 -37.59 38.34
CA ARG A 132 -18.17 -36.13 38.46
C ARG A 132 -19.59 -35.68 38.76
N ALA A 133 -20.60 -36.41 38.28
CA ALA A 133 -22.00 -36.13 38.61
C ALA A 133 -22.35 -36.55 40.05
N ARG A 134 -21.88 -37.72 40.50
CA ARG A 134 -22.01 -38.19 41.88
C ARG A 134 -21.29 -37.26 42.85
N GLN A 135 -20.07 -36.82 42.52
CA GLN A 135 -19.30 -35.87 43.30
C GLN A 135 -20.03 -34.53 43.40
N ARG A 136 -20.54 -33.99 42.28
CA ARG A 136 -21.39 -32.79 42.32
C ARG A 136 -22.65 -32.94 43.18
N ASN A 137 -23.29 -34.10 43.14
CA ASN A 137 -24.46 -34.37 43.97
C ASN A 137 -24.09 -34.51 45.45
N LEU A 138 -22.96 -35.13 45.78
CA LEU A 138 -22.43 -35.20 47.15
C LEU A 138 -22.03 -33.81 47.68
N ASP A 139 -21.35 -33.00 46.86
CA ASP A 139 -21.01 -31.61 47.20
C ASP A 139 -22.26 -30.75 47.40
N ARG A 140 -23.35 -31.05 46.68
CA ARG A 140 -24.65 -30.38 46.82
C ARG A 140 -25.44 -30.87 48.04
N ALA A 141 -25.31 -32.15 48.41
CA ALA A 141 -26.00 -32.76 49.55
C ALA A 141 -25.31 -32.52 50.90
N ALA A 142 -24.02 -32.17 50.90
CA ALA A 142 -23.25 -31.86 52.11
C ALA A 142 -22.49 -30.52 52.00
N PRO A 143 -23.18 -29.36 51.93
CA PRO A 143 -22.54 -28.04 51.83
C PRO A 143 -21.71 -27.65 53.07
N GLU A 144 -21.96 -28.29 54.21
CA GLU A 144 -21.28 -28.08 55.50
C GLU A 144 -19.82 -28.58 55.52
N ARG A 145 -19.44 -29.54 54.65
CA ARG A 145 -18.07 -30.10 54.63
C ARG A 145 -17.11 -29.41 53.67
N ARG A 146 -17.59 -28.40 52.91
CA ARG A 146 -16.70 -27.51 52.13
C ARG A 146 -15.86 -26.69 53.09
N SER A 147 -14.68 -27.22 53.43
CA SER A 147 -13.75 -26.53 54.31
C SER A 147 -13.44 -25.13 53.77
N LYS A 148 -13.17 -24.18 54.66
CA LYS A 148 -12.76 -22.80 54.33
C LYS A 148 -11.64 -22.74 53.29
N ALA A 149 -10.82 -23.79 53.18
CA ALA A 149 -9.71 -23.87 52.24
C ALA A 149 -10.14 -23.93 50.76
N ASP A 150 -11.25 -24.61 50.43
CA ASP A 150 -11.72 -24.70 49.03
C ASP A 150 -12.42 -23.43 48.59
N ARG A 151 -13.16 -22.75 49.48
CA ARG A 151 -13.74 -21.42 49.20
C ARG A 151 -12.70 -20.32 48.99
N ASN A 152 -11.47 -20.49 49.49
CA ASN A 152 -10.36 -19.58 49.18
C ASN A 152 -9.76 -19.87 47.81
N ARG A 153 -9.91 -21.10 47.30
CA ARG A 153 -9.28 -21.59 46.07
C ARG A 153 -10.08 -21.22 44.81
N GLU A 154 -11.40 -21.10 44.95
CA GLU A 154 -12.35 -20.76 43.87
C GLU A 154 -12.63 -19.24 43.71
N ARG A 155 -12.01 -18.35 44.51
CA ARG A 155 -12.24 -16.90 44.38
C ARG A 155 -11.52 -16.31 43.19
N ASP A 156 -12.25 -15.52 42.41
CA ASP A 156 -11.71 -14.73 41.31
C ASP A 156 -10.72 -13.66 41.79
N ILE A 157 -9.77 -13.31 40.93
CA ILE A 157 -8.64 -12.40 41.24
C ILE A 157 -9.13 -11.04 41.76
N SER A 158 -10.24 -10.53 41.24
CA SER A 158 -10.86 -9.27 41.68
C SER A 158 -11.39 -9.35 43.12
N GLU A 159 -12.00 -10.46 43.52
CA GLU A 159 -12.50 -10.66 44.89
C GLU A 159 -11.38 -10.89 45.90
N GLN A 160 -10.27 -11.51 45.48
CA GLN A 160 -9.08 -11.66 46.31
C GLN A 160 -8.44 -10.30 46.64
N ILE A 161 -8.38 -9.39 45.66
CA ILE A 161 -7.85 -8.03 45.85
C ILE A 161 -8.74 -7.22 46.80
N ALA A 162 -10.08 -7.29 46.64
CA ALA A 162 -11.01 -6.58 47.50
C ALA A 162 -10.99 -7.05 48.97
N LEU A 163 -10.65 -8.32 49.20
CA LEU A 163 -10.55 -8.92 50.53
C LEU A 163 -9.13 -8.88 51.13
N GLY A 164 -8.17 -8.24 50.46
CA GLY A 164 -6.79 -8.09 50.94
C GLY A 164 -6.01 -9.40 51.07
N VAL A 165 -6.43 -10.47 50.37
CA VAL A 165 -5.74 -11.76 50.40
C VAL A 165 -4.57 -11.70 49.42
N PRO A 166 -3.33 -12.01 49.84
CA PRO A 166 -2.17 -11.93 48.97
C PRO A 166 -2.28 -12.93 47.81
N ALA A 167 -1.98 -12.47 46.59
CA ALA A 167 -1.98 -13.30 45.40
C ALA A 167 -0.97 -14.45 45.54
N LYS A 168 -1.34 -15.67 45.12
CA LYS A 168 -0.41 -16.80 45.07
C LYS A 168 0.72 -16.47 44.10
N SER A 169 1.92 -16.21 44.63
CA SER A 169 3.14 -16.19 43.84
C SER A 169 3.29 -17.56 43.18
N ALA A 170 3.22 -17.61 41.84
CA ALA A 170 3.64 -18.77 41.10
C ALA A 170 5.12 -18.99 41.42
N GLY A 171 5.41 -19.96 42.30
CA GLY A 171 6.77 -20.28 42.71
C GLY A 171 7.58 -20.61 41.46
N SER A 172 8.64 -19.85 41.25
CA SER A 172 9.73 -20.17 40.34
C SER A 172 10.37 -21.46 40.83
N SER A 173 9.97 -22.60 40.27
CA SER A 173 10.73 -23.84 40.39
C SER A 173 12.01 -23.68 39.56
N SER A 174 13.12 -23.44 40.26
CA SER A 174 14.47 -23.68 39.76
C SER A 174 14.78 -25.17 39.82
#